data_AF-A0A095XAK9-F1
#
_entry.id   AF-A0A095XAK9-F1
#
_cell.length_a   1.000
_cell.length_b   1.000
_cell.length_c   1.000
_cell.angle_alpha   90.00
_cell.angle_beta   90.00
_cell.angle_gamma   90.00
#
_symmetry.space_group_name_H-M   'P 1'
#
loop_
_entity.id
_entity.type
_entity.pdbx_description
1 polymer ?
#
loop_
_entity_poly.entity_id
_entity_poly.type
_entity_poly.pdbx_seq_one_letter_code
_entity_poly.pdbx_strand_id
1 'polypeptide(L)'
;MKYKEAIGYYEPASVLCELEDGRFALVGTDLIDKSNDLVKAIVSYCKYTFTRGKLVNTNVPEDMIEKAKMILNDSKANILEHDDKRFKEIFD
;
A
#
# COMPACT_ATOMS: atom_id res chain seq x y z
N MET A 1 -3.23 -9.80 -4.10
CA MET A 1 -2.73 -8.76 -5.03
C MET A 1 -1.23 -8.93 -5.17
N LYS A 2 -0.64 -8.73 -6.35
CA LYS A 2 0.80 -8.99 -6.54
C LYS A 2 1.64 -7.74 -6.30
N TYR A 3 2.52 -7.81 -5.29
CA TYR A 3 3.53 -6.80 -4.99
C TYR A 3 4.54 -6.69 -6.14
N LYS A 4 4.91 -5.47 -6.53
CA LYS A 4 5.99 -5.21 -7.49
C LYS A 4 7.21 -4.64 -6.77
N GLU A 5 7.08 -3.49 -6.13
CA GLU A 5 8.18 -2.82 -5.42
C GLU A 5 7.68 -1.91 -4.29
N ALA A 6 8.55 -1.62 -3.33
CA ALA A 6 8.30 -0.66 -2.27
C ALA A 6 8.83 0.70 -2.72
N ILE A 7 7.96 1.71 -2.69
CA ILE A 7 8.26 3.08 -3.13
C ILE A 7 8.67 3.95 -1.95
N GLY A 8 8.19 3.61 -0.75
CA GLY A 8 8.58 4.28 0.47
C GLY A 8 7.72 3.87 1.65
N TYR A 9 7.94 4.51 2.79
CA TYR A 9 7.18 4.24 4.00
C TYR A 9 6.89 5.52 4.80
N TYR A 10 5.85 5.43 5.62
CA TYR A 10 5.49 6.40 6.63
C TYR A 10 5.63 5.78 8.01
N GLU A 11 6.29 6.51 8.89
CA GLU A 11 6.29 6.16 10.30
C GLU A 11 4.88 6.34 10.90
N PRO A 12 4.44 5.47 11.82
CA PRO A 12 5.25 4.39 12.41
C PRO A 12 5.29 3.09 11.60
N ALA A 13 4.35 2.80 10.70
CA ALA A 13 4.23 1.42 10.19
C ALA A 13 3.52 1.25 8.83
N SER A 14 3.49 2.24 7.94
CA SER A 14 2.83 2.07 6.64
C SER A 14 3.82 2.02 5.48
N VAL A 15 3.72 1.02 4.61
CA VAL A 15 4.54 0.92 3.38
C VAL A 15 3.68 1.28 2.17
N LEU A 16 4.21 2.17 1.33
CA LEU A 16 3.68 2.47 0.01
C LEU A 16 4.36 1.56 -1.02
N CYS A 17 3.57 0.74 -1.71
CA CYS A 17 4.05 -0.20 -2.73
C CYS A 17 3.46 0.12 -4.10
N GLU A 18 4.19 -0.20 -5.17
CA GLU A 18 3.61 -0.45 -6.49
C GLU A 18 3.17 -1.91 -6.59
N LEU A 19 2.07 -2.15 -7.30
CA LEU A 19 1.54 -3.46 -7.61
C LEU A 19 1.80 -3.80 -9.09
N GLU A 20 1.87 -5.10 -9.43
CA GLU A 20 2.15 -5.55 -10.80
C GLU A 20 1.10 -5.07 -11.82
N ASP A 21 -0.13 -4.77 -11.39
CA ASP A 21 -1.21 -4.27 -12.24
C ASP A 21 -1.20 -2.74 -12.44
N GLY A 22 -0.15 -2.07 -11.97
CA GLY A 22 0.05 -0.64 -12.12
C GLY A 22 -0.76 0.22 -11.14
N ARG A 23 -1.27 -0.39 -10.05
CA ARG A 23 -1.85 0.32 -8.90
C ARG A 23 -0.81 0.55 -7.81
N PHE A 24 -1.17 1.38 -6.85
CA PHE A 24 -0.40 1.66 -5.65
C PHE A 24 -1.17 1.18 -4.42
N ALA A 25 -0.45 0.69 -3.42
CA ALA A 25 -1.03 0.25 -2.15
C ALA A 25 -0.35 0.96 -0.98
N LEU A 26 -1.14 1.49 -0.04
CA LEU A 26 -0.65 1.88 1.28
C LEU A 26 -1.03 0.80 2.29
N VAL A 27 -0.04 0.09 2.81
CA VAL A 27 -0.20 -1.10 3.64
C VAL A 27 0.22 -0.82 5.08
N GLY A 28 -0.70 -0.97 6.04
CA GLY A 28 -0.42 -0.86 7.47
C GLY A 28 0.24 -2.13 8.00
N THR A 29 1.58 -2.15 8.04
CA THR A 29 2.37 -3.34 8.42
C THR A 29 2.25 -3.72 9.90
N ASP A 30 1.86 -2.77 10.77
CA ASP A 30 1.50 -3.01 12.17
C ASP A 30 0.19 -3.79 12.34
N LEU A 31 -0.60 -3.90 11.27
CA LEU A 31 -1.89 -4.60 11.28
C LEU A 31 -1.78 -6.08 10.91
N ILE A 32 -0.57 -6.61 10.64
CA ILE A 32 -0.37 -7.99 10.19
C ILE A 32 -1.08 -9.02 11.09
N ASP A 33 -0.88 -8.92 12.41
CA ASP A 33 -1.43 -9.85 13.41
C ASP A 33 -2.80 -9.43 13.94
N LYS A 34 -3.39 -8.35 13.41
CA LYS A 34 -4.70 -7.85 13.84
C LYS A 34 -5.83 -8.55 13.08
N SER A 35 -7.06 -8.40 13.60
CA SER A 35 -8.26 -8.94 12.94
C SER A 35 -8.32 -8.50 11.47
N ASN A 36 -8.77 -9.42 10.62
CA ASN A 36 -8.97 -9.15 9.20
C ASN A 36 -10.18 -8.24 8.93
N ASP A 37 -11.01 -7.93 9.93
CA ASP A 37 -12.09 -6.94 9.78
C ASP A 37 -11.54 -5.50 9.66
N LEU A 38 -10.33 -5.24 10.18
CA LEU A 38 -9.67 -3.95 10.05
C LEU A 38 -9.12 -3.77 8.65
N VAL A 39 -9.25 -2.57 8.09
CA VAL A 39 -8.64 -2.22 6.80
C VAL A 39 -7.12 -2.25 6.95
N LYS A 40 -6.48 -3.26 6.34
CA LYS A 40 -5.02 -3.48 6.41
C LYS A 40 -4.27 -2.77 5.29
N ALA A 41 -4.94 -2.50 4.17
CA ALA A 41 -4.37 -1.76 3.08
C ALA A 41 -5.44 -0.96 2.33
N ILE A 42 -5.00 0.10 1.65
CA ILE A 42 -5.79 0.88 0.71
C ILE A 42 -5.08 0.83 -0.64
N VAL A 43 -5.82 0.60 -1.72
CA VAL A 43 -5.31 0.52 -3.08
C VAL A 43 -5.94 1.61 -3.95
N SER A 44 -5.12 2.21 -4.81
CA SER A 44 -5.49 3.33 -5.68
C SER A 44 -4.70 3.24 -6.99
N TYR A 45 -5.29 3.62 -8.12
CA TYR A 45 -4.53 3.85 -9.36
C TYR A 45 -3.71 5.14 -9.32
N CYS A 46 -3.98 6.04 -8.38
CA CYS A 46 -3.33 7.33 -8.27
C CYS A 46 -2.35 7.35 -7.08
N LYS A 47 -1.04 7.32 -7.37
CA LYS A 47 0.01 7.43 -6.33
C LYS A 47 -0.16 8.66 -5.45
N TYR A 48 -0.65 9.77 -6.03
CA TYR A 48 -0.83 11.05 -5.34
C TYR A 48 -1.82 10.97 -4.17
N THR A 49 -2.78 10.01 -4.21
CA THR A 49 -3.68 9.70 -3.08
C THR A 49 -2.90 9.46 -1.78
N PHE A 50 -1.73 8.84 -1.88
CA PHE A 50 -0.91 8.47 -0.72
C PHE A 50 0.17 9.49 -0.39
N THR A 51 0.73 10.19 -1.39
CA THR A 51 1.92 11.03 -1.21
C THR A 51 1.63 12.52 -1.02
N ARG A 52 0.40 12.98 -1.28
CA ARG A 52 0.06 14.40 -1.17
C ARG A 52 0.35 14.97 0.22
N GLY A 53 1.29 15.92 0.28
CA GLY A 53 1.63 16.66 1.50
C GLY A 53 2.34 15.83 2.57
N LYS A 54 2.85 14.64 2.23
CA LYS A 54 3.56 13.76 3.17
C LYS A 54 5.00 13.53 2.72
N LEU A 55 5.92 13.56 3.68
CA LEU A 55 7.30 13.12 3.46
C LEU A 55 7.32 11.59 3.37
N VAL A 56 7.84 11.06 2.26
CA VAL A 56 8.00 9.63 2.05
C VAL A 56 9.46 9.27 2.28
N ASN A 57 9.74 8.36 3.21
CA ASN A 57 11.09 7.83 3.36
C ASN A 57 11.29 6.67 2.38
N THR A 58 12.34 6.75 1.56
CA THR A 58 12.64 5.79 0.49
C THR A 58 13.44 4.57 0.97
N ASN A 59 14.08 4.64 2.14
CA ASN A 59 14.84 3.53 2.71
C ASN A 59 13.92 2.63 3.53
N VAL A 60 13.01 1.93 2.85
CA VAL A 60 12.01 1.08 3.51
C VAL A 60 12.70 -0.11 4.20
N PRO A 61 12.45 -0.34 5.51
CA PRO A 61 12.97 -1.51 6.21
C PRO A 61 12.46 -2.82 5.58
N GLU A 62 13.36 -3.80 5.43
CA GLU A 62 13.04 -5.10 4.81
C GLU A 62 11.91 -5.85 5.55
N ASP A 63 11.87 -5.77 6.89
CA ASP A 63 10.82 -6.41 7.68
C ASP A 63 9.43 -5.82 7.40
N MET A 64 9.35 -4.52 7.10
CA MET A 64 8.11 -3.86 6.70
C MET A 64 7.69 -4.28 5.29
N ILE A 65 8.65 -4.46 4.37
CA ILE A 65 8.37 -4.98 3.02
C ILE A 65 7.78 -6.39 3.11
N GLU A 66 8.37 -7.27 3.91
CA GLU A 66 7.86 -8.64 4.08
C GLU A 66 6.46 -8.67 4.70
N LYS A 67 6.20 -7.86 5.73
CA LYS A 67 4.84 -7.72 6.30
C LYS A 67 3.85 -7.20 5.26
N ALA A 68 4.24 -6.24 4.43
CA ALA A 68 3.38 -5.72 3.37
C ALA A 68 3.03 -6.81 2.34
N LYS A 69 4.02 -7.60 1.91
CA LYS A 69 3.81 -8.76 1.01
C LYS A 69 2.85 -9.78 1.63
N MET A 70 3.01 -10.10 2.92
CA MET A 70 2.13 -11.02 3.64
C MET A 70 0.67 -10.52 3.65
N ILE A 71 0.44 -9.24 3.96
CA ILE A 71 -0.90 -8.64 3.94
C ILE A 71 -1.50 -8.68 2.52
N LEU A 72 -0.73 -8.30 1.49
CA LEU A 72 -1.22 -8.26 0.10
C LEU A 72 -1.53 -9.66 -0.48
N ASN A 73 -0.88 -10.70 0.06
CA ASN A 73 -1.09 -12.09 -0.32
C ASN A 73 -2.16 -12.80 0.52
N ASP A 74 -2.58 -12.23 1.66
CA ASP A 74 -3.67 -12.80 2.46
C ASP A 74 -5.03 -12.55 1.79
N SER A 75 -5.61 -13.61 1.23
CA SER A 75 -6.95 -13.61 0.62
C SER A 75 -8.08 -13.16 1.55
N LYS A 76 -7.86 -13.17 2.87
CA LYS A 76 -8.84 -12.78 3.87
C LYS A 76 -8.61 -11.36 4.40
N ALA A 77 -7.50 -10.69 4.06
CA ALA A 77 -7.25 -9.34 4.53
C ALA A 77 -8.28 -8.37 3.95
N ASN A 78 -8.83 -7.49 4.80
CA ASN A 78 -9.67 -6.39 4.32
C ASN A 78 -8.79 -5.32 3.67
N ILE A 79 -8.88 -5.26 2.34
CA ILE A 79 -8.17 -4.28 1.51
C ILE A 79 -9.23 -3.40 0.83
N LEU A 80 -9.16 -2.09 1.09
CA LEU A 80 -10.06 -1.13 0.48
C LEU A 80 -9.53 -0.70 -0.89
N GLU A 81 -10.37 -0.73 -1.91
CA GLU A 81 -10.01 -0.27 -3.25
C GLU A 81 -10.75 1.03 -3.58
N HIS A 82 -10.01 2.07 -3.98
CA HIS A 82 -10.61 3.29 -4.51
C HIS A 82 -11.06 3.10 -5.97
N ASP A 83 -12.26 3.58 -6.29
CA ASP A 83 -12.74 3.67 -7.67
C ASP A 83 -12.20 4.94 -8.35
N ASP A 84 -10.89 4.92 -8.62
CA ASP A 84 -10.16 6.07 -9.12
C ASP A 84 -9.37 5.81 -10.40
N LYS A 85 -9.69 4.72 -11.11
CA LYS A 85 -9.04 4.35 -12.37
C LYS A 85 -9.04 5.50 -13.40
N ARG A 86 -10.10 6.32 -13.42
CA ARG A 86 -10.23 7.51 -14.29
C ARG A 86 -9.23 8.62 -13.96
N PHE A 87 -8.67 8.64 -12.76
CA PHE A 87 -7.69 9.64 -12.32
C PHE A 87 -6.25 9.23 -12.63
N LYS A 88 -6.01 7.97 -13.06
CA LYS A 88 -4.69 7.51 -13.49
C LYS A 88 -4.08 8.44 -14.55
N GLU A 89 -4.87 8.78 -15.56
CA GLU A 89 -4.43 9.59 -16.71
C GLU A 89 -4.23 11.08 -16.40
N ILE A 90 -4.70 11.55 -15.23
CA ILE A 90 -4.64 12.98 -14.86
C ILE A 90 -3.35 13.30 -14.09
N PHE A 91 -2.77 12.30 -13.42
CA PHE A 91 -1.65 12.48 -12.49
C PHE A 91 -0.42 11.60 -12.77
N ASP A 92 -0.47 10.73 -13.80
CA ASP A 92 0.70 10.11 -14.43
C ASP A 92 1.40 11.09 -15.39
#